data_AF-U9TDQ2-F1
#
_entry.id   AF-U9TDQ2-F1
#
_cell.length_a   1.000
_cell.length_b   1.000
_cell.length_c   1.000
_cell.angle_alpha   90.00
_cell.angle_beta   90.00
_cell.angle_gamma   90.00
#
_symmetry.space_group_name_H-M   'P 1'
#
loop_
_entity.id
_entity.type
_entity.pdbx_description
1 polymer ?
#
loop_
_entity_poly.entity_id
_entity_poly.type
_entity_poly.pdbx_seq_one_letter_code
_entity_poly.pdbx_strand_id
1 'polypeptide(L)'
;MIHSKDSKDKRQTSSKSDNMITVDFQCLIDDKQLCKKVEQVFITAGKFITATLNLKSIISVNAQFLDFCKTYGKCDKDVIILGAAGPARMIPYQDPKENKIRFYPQALYKQMNFPIEHPEFGPNEIMATFNSNTSYWFEGDPLPMLEKQSDMLYVVIHEMIHGLGFTTSWDDYFGIKALTPAIGGTTKPPTPGEITSQSDELQSSQFFELISDKFLVLLPSGKLVSSIADEINKFQFKIETLSSTDGIASEFSVSPQFPIAKNMYNTAMTH
;
A
#
# COMPACT_ATOMS: atom_id res chain seq x y z
N MET A 1 12.08 -54.59 -10.02
CA MET A 1 11.31 -53.81 -9.03
C MET A 1 12.20 -52.71 -8.50
N ILE A 2 11.98 -51.50 -8.97
CA ILE A 2 12.72 -50.28 -8.60
C ILE A 2 11.80 -49.53 -7.64
N HIS A 3 12.23 -49.28 -6.41
CA HIS A 3 11.63 -48.28 -5.55
C HIS A 3 12.62 -47.13 -5.37
N SER A 4 12.43 -46.10 -6.19
CA SER A 4 13.03 -44.78 -5.99
C SER A 4 12.23 -44.05 -4.93
N LYS A 5 12.92 -43.55 -3.90
CA LYS A 5 12.39 -42.57 -2.94
C LYS A 5 12.47 -41.19 -3.61
N ASP A 6 11.32 -40.67 -4.04
CA ASP A 6 11.19 -39.26 -4.40
C ASP A 6 11.24 -38.41 -3.12
N SER A 7 12.40 -37.82 -2.85
CA SER A 7 12.53 -36.68 -1.95
C SER A 7 12.29 -35.40 -2.75
N LYS A 8 11.06 -34.87 -2.70
CA LYS A 8 10.75 -33.52 -3.20
C LYS A 8 11.32 -32.49 -2.23
N ASP A 9 12.60 -32.19 -2.35
CA ASP A 9 13.15 -30.94 -1.82
C ASP A 9 13.51 -30.04 -3.00
N LYS A 10 12.57 -29.16 -3.39
CA LYS A 10 12.78 -28.11 -4.41
C LYS A 10 13.51 -26.91 -3.82
N ARG A 11 14.46 -27.12 -2.92
CA ARG A 11 15.32 -26.08 -2.36
C ARG A 11 16.75 -26.29 -2.80
N GLN A 12 17.00 -26.14 -4.10
CA GLN A 12 18.27 -25.64 -4.64
C GLN A 12 18.24 -25.79 -6.15
N THR A 13 18.23 -24.66 -6.85
CA THR A 13 19.02 -24.34 -8.07
C THR A 13 18.33 -23.24 -8.88
N SER A 14 18.59 -21.98 -8.54
CA SER A 14 18.74 -20.93 -9.55
C SER A 14 19.48 -19.74 -8.93
N SER A 15 20.64 -19.38 -9.47
CA SER A 15 21.42 -18.20 -9.11
C SER A 15 20.79 -16.92 -9.66
N LYS A 16 19.53 -16.65 -9.29
CA LYS A 16 18.93 -15.32 -9.39
C LYS A 16 19.46 -14.50 -8.21
N SER A 17 19.65 -13.19 -8.39
CA SER A 17 19.95 -12.24 -7.30
C SER A 17 19.28 -12.67 -5.99
N ASP A 18 20.07 -13.01 -4.95
CA ASP A 18 19.57 -13.58 -3.69
C ASP A 18 18.55 -12.66 -2.98
N ASN A 19 18.54 -11.38 -3.34
CA ASN A 19 17.57 -10.41 -2.87
C ASN A 19 17.07 -9.58 -4.07
N MET A 20 15.76 -9.59 -4.31
CA MET A 20 15.08 -8.77 -5.32
C MET A 20 14.47 -7.50 -4.72
N ILE A 21 14.74 -7.23 -3.45
CA ILE A 21 14.44 -5.98 -2.78
C ILE A 21 15.73 -5.22 -2.51
N THR A 22 15.79 -3.98 -2.97
CA THR A 22 16.90 -3.06 -2.68
C THR A 22 16.40 -1.92 -1.82
N VAL A 23 17.16 -1.56 -0.78
CA VAL A 23 16.74 -0.53 0.19
C VAL A 23 17.76 0.61 0.21
N ASP A 24 17.29 1.81 -0.13
CA ASP A 24 17.95 3.08 0.17
C ASP A 24 17.59 3.47 1.60
N PHE A 25 18.45 3.08 2.56
CA PHE A 25 18.20 3.23 3.99
C PHE A 25 18.85 4.50 4.55
N GLN A 26 18.04 5.33 5.19
CA GLN A 26 18.49 6.53 5.89
C GLN A 26 18.20 6.41 7.39
N CYS A 27 19.26 6.36 8.20
CA CYS A 27 19.11 6.42 9.65
C CYS A 27 19.28 7.87 10.13
N LEU A 28 18.25 8.41 10.78
CA LEU A 28 18.18 9.81 11.21
C LEU A 28 18.35 9.97 12.73
N ILE A 29 19.02 9.01 13.37
CA ILE A 29 19.40 9.06 14.79
C ILE A 29 20.91 8.84 14.95
N ASP A 30 21.44 9.23 16.11
CA ASP A 30 22.88 9.15 16.39
C ASP A 30 23.38 7.75 16.79
N ASP A 31 22.48 6.79 17.08
CA ASP A 31 22.85 5.43 17.46
C ASP A 31 23.23 4.57 16.25
N LYS A 32 24.51 4.64 15.88
CA LYS A 32 25.07 3.89 14.75
C LYS A 32 24.96 2.37 14.88
N GLN A 33 24.93 1.82 16.09
CA GLN A 33 24.82 0.36 16.28
C GLN A 33 23.40 -0.10 16.01
N LEU A 34 22.41 0.64 16.55
CA LEU A 34 21.01 0.39 16.27
C LEU A 34 20.69 0.59 14.79
N CYS A 35 21.20 1.66 14.16
CA CYS A 35 21.05 1.89 12.71
C CYS A 35 21.51 0.67 11.89
N LYS A 36 22.69 0.11 12.21
CA LYS A 36 23.20 -1.08 11.52
C LYS A 36 22.30 -2.31 11.75
N LYS A 37 21.77 -2.50 12.96
CA LYS A 37 20.82 -3.58 13.22
C LYS A 37 19.57 -3.45 12.35
N VAL A 38 18.99 -2.25 12.28
CA VAL A 38 17.80 -1.97 11.47
C VAL A 38 18.08 -2.17 9.97
N GLU A 39 19.23 -1.70 9.47
CA GLU A 39 19.65 -1.92 8.08
C GLU A 39 19.75 -3.41 7.75
N GLN A 40 20.33 -4.22 8.65
CA GLN A 40 20.38 -5.67 8.46
C GLN A 40 18.99 -6.31 8.47
N VAL A 41 18.05 -5.80 9.27
CA VAL A 41 16.66 -6.27 9.24
C VAL A 41 16.03 -6.05 7.86
N PHE A 42 16.25 -4.91 7.21
CA PHE A 42 15.76 -4.67 5.84
C PHE A 42 16.34 -5.66 4.83
N ILE A 43 17.63 -5.99 4.93
CA ILE A 43 18.28 -6.98 4.06
C ILE A 43 17.63 -8.36 4.28
N THR A 44 17.40 -8.74 5.53
CA THR A 44 16.76 -10.01 5.89
C THR A 44 15.30 -10.06 5.42
N ALA A 45 14.52 -8.99 5.64
CA ALA A 45 13.15 -8.87 5.16
C ALA A 45 13.08 -9.01 3.62
N GLY A 46 14.00 -8.36 2.90
CA GLY A 46 14.11 -8.48 1.45
C GLY A 46 14.31 -9.92 0.97
N LYS A 47 15.17 -10.70 1.66
CA LYS A 47 15.36 -12.13 1.39
C LYS A 47 14.08 -12.94 1.63
N PHE A 48 13.39 -12.72 2.75
CA PHE A 48 12.12 -13.40 3.04
C PHE A 48 11.06 -13.14 1.97
N ILE A 49 10.90 -11.88 1.57
CA ILE A 49 9.94 -11.49 0.53
C ILE A 49 10.35 -12.10 -0.82
N THR A 50 11.63 -12.02 -1.19
CA THR A 50 12.16 -12.60 -2.43
C THR A 50 11.96 -14.11 -2.49
N ALA A 51 12.15 -14.81 -1.37
CA ALA A 51 11.93 -16.25 -1.29
C ALA A 51 10.45 -16.66 -1.35
N THR A 52 9.54 -15.75 -0.98
CA THR A 52 8.10 -16.00 -0.88
C THR A 52 7.36 -15.65 -2.17
N LEU A 53 7.76 -14.57 -2.85
CA LEU A 53 7.07 -14.03 -4.02
C LEU A 53 7.85 -14.29 -5.30
N ASN A 54 7.13 -14.58 -6.38
CA ASN A 54 7.74 -14.72 -7.72
C ASN A 54 7.94 -13.33 -8.36
N LEU A 55 9.00 -12.63 -7.94
CA LEU A 55 9.37 -11.33 -8.48
C LEU A 55 10.07 -11.47 -9.84
N LYS A 56 9.70 -10.59 -10.78
CA LYS A 56 10.25 -10.52 -12.14
C LYS A 56 11.24 -9.37 -12.30
N SER A 57 11.12 -8.33 -11.50
CA SER A 57 12.02 -7.17 -11.47
C SER A 57 12.30 -6.74 -10.03
N ILE A 58 13.42 -6.04 -9.83
CA ILE A 58 13.82 -5.50 -8.53
C ILE A 58 12.79 -4.46 -8.06
N ILE A 59 12.49 -4.49 -6.77
CA ILE A 59 11.67 -3.49 -6.08
C ILE A 59 12.57 -2.65 -5.18
N SER A 60 12.60 -1.35 -5.44
CA SER A 60 13.36 -0.36 -4.69
C SER A 60 12.51 0.24 -3.57
N VAL A 61 13.08 0.29 -2.37
CA VAL A 61 12.48 0.86 -1.16
C VAL A 61 13.33 2.04 -0.72
N ASN A 62 12.74 3.19 -0.48
CA ASN A 62 13.40 4.23 0.30
C ASN A 62 12.79 4.23 1.71
N ALA A 63 13.67 3.94 2.67
CA ALA A 63 13.31 3.68 4.05
C ALA A 63 14.04 4.60 5.00
N GLN A 64 13.33 5.13 5.99
CA GLN A 64 13.92 5.97 7.04
C GLN A 64 13.69 5.39 8.43
N PHE A 65 14.67 5.52 9.30
CA PHE A 65 14.55 5.21 10.73
C PHE A 65 14.79 6.48 11.55
N LEU A 66 13.74 6.97 12.21
CA LEU A 66 13.71 8.31 12.80
C LEU A 66 12.77 8.39 14.00
N ASP A 67 12.94 9.40 14.84
CA ASP A 67 12.16 9.58 16.06
C ASP A 67 10.82 10.25 15.72
N PHE A 68 9.71 9.50 15.76
CA PHE A 68 8.40 10.03 15.34
C PHE A 68 7.88 11.12 16.28
N CYS A 69 8.25 11.07 17.57
CA CYS A 69 7.89 12.10 18.52
C CYS A 69 8.59 13.43 18.16
N LYS A 70 9.88 13.39 17.86
CA LYS A 70 10.64 14.59 17.47
C LYS A 70 10.27 15.11 16.09
N THR A 71 10.06 14.22 15.12
CA THR A 71 9.85 14.62 13.72
C THR A 71 8.39 14.95 13.42
N TYR A 72 7.43 14.22 13.99
CA TYR A 72 6.00 14.37 13.67
C TYR A 72 5.13 14.79 14.86
N GLY A 73 5.70 14.96 16.06
CA GLY A 73 4.94 15.24 17.28
C GLY A 73 4.09 14.05 17.76
N LYS A 74 4.31 12.87 17.19
CA LYS A 74 3.60 11.63 17.53
C LYS A 74 4.32 10.92 18.67
N CYS A 75 4.18 11.49 19.87
CA CYS A 75 4.77 10.95 21.09
C CYS A 75 3.79 9.96 21.72
N ASP A 76 4.23 8.71 21.87
CA ASP A 76 3.50 7.51 22.27
C ASP A 76 2.63 7.65 23.54
N LYS A 77 1.55 8.42 23.48
CA LYS A 77 0.68 8.71 24.64
C LYS A 77 -0.48 7.73 24.77
N ASP A 78 -0.99 7.21 23.66
CA ASP A 78 -2.15 6.30 23.62
C ASP A 78 -1.94 5.11 22.66
N VAL A 79 -1.39 5.37 21.46
CA VAL A 79 -1.09 4.36 20.44
C VAL A 79 0.35 4.55 19.97
N ILE A 80 1.11 3.46 19.96
CA ILE A 80 2.49 3.43 19.46
C ILE A 80 2.46 3.13 17.96
N ILE A 81 2.97 4.05 17.16
CA ILE A 81 3.18 3.80 15.72
C ILE A 81 4.60 3.28 15.55
N LEU A 82 4.71 1.99 15.20
CA LEU A 82 6.00 1.31 15.01
C LEU A 82 6.65 1.69 13.68
N GLY A 83 5.81 1.78 12.64
CA GLY A 83 6.23 2.19 11.32
C GLY A 83 5.03 2.47 10.44
N ALA A 84 5.34 2.90 9.22
CA ALA A 84 4.38 3.06 8.15
C ALA A 84 5.12 2.85 6.83
N ALA A 85 4.57 2.04 5.95
CA ALA A 85 5.00 2.01 4.56
C ALA A 85 3.81 1.92 3.60
N GLY A 86 4.05 2.44 2.41
CA GLY A 86 3.06 2.44 1.34
C GLY A 86 3.70 2.54 -0.03
N PRO A 87 2.93 2.30 -1.09
CA PRO A 87 3.38 2.53 -2.45
C PRO A 87 3.87 3.97 -2.61
N ALA A 88 5.09 4.15 -3.12
CA ALA A 88 5.60 5.48 -3.46
C ALA A 88 4.80 6.12 -4.60
N ARG A 89 4.21 5.27 -5.46
CA ARG A 89 3.40 5.69 -6.59
C ARG A 89 2.33 4.65 -6.92
N MET A 90 1.17 5.17 -7.29
CA MET A 90 0.06 4.40 -7.86
C MET A 90 -0.04 4.69 -9.35
N ILE A 91 -0.24 3.65 -10.16
CA ILE A 91 -0.37 3.72 -11.61
C ILE A 91 -1.79 3.27 -11.98
N PRO A 92 -2.60 4.12 -12.63
CA PRO A 92 -3.91 3.70 -13.10
C PRO A 92 -3.76 2.69 -14.23
N TYR A 93 -4.54 1.62 -14.19
CA TYR A 93 -4.64 0.64 -15.26
C TYR A 93 -6.10 0.27 -15.48
N GLN A 94 -6.53 0.30 -16.74
CA GLN A 94 -7.86 -0.15 -17.15
C GLN A 94 -7.76 -1.59 -17.65
N ASP A 95 -8.39 -2.53 -16.93
CA ASP A 95 -8.47 -3.91 -17.40
C ASP A 95 -9.40 -3.98 -18.63
N PRO A 96 -8.91 -4.41 -19.81
CA PRO A 96 -9.72 -4.48 -21.02
C PRO A 96 -10.95 -5.38 -20.91
N LYS A 97 -10.97 -6.30 -19.93
CA LYS A 97 -12.10 -7.23 -19.71
C LYS A 97 -13.17 -6.68 -18.79
N GLU A 98 -12.81 -5.77 -17.88
CA GLU A 98 -13.71 -5.26 -16.83
C GLU A 98 -14.12 -3.81 -17.09
N ASN A 99 -13.46 -3.12 -18.03
CA ASN A 99 -13.69 -1.71 -18.34
C ASN A 99 -13.63 -0.80 -17.08
N LYS A 100 -12.86 -1.22 -16.07
CA LYS A 100 -12.71 -0.52 -14.79
C LYS A 100 -11.25 -0.13 -14.59
N ILE A 101 -11.06 1.13 -14.20
CA ILE A 101 -9.74 1.66 -13.83
C ILE A 101 -9.50 1.30 -12.37
N ARG A 102 -8.37 0.65 -12.08
CA ARG A 102 -7.87 0.47 -10.72
C ARG A 102 -6.45 0.98 -10.61
N PHE A 103 -6.10 1.44 -9.42
CA PHE A 103 -4.75 1.87 -9.12
C PHE A 103 -3.89 0.69 -8.68
N TYR A 104 -2.76 0.54 -9.35
CA TYR A 104 -1.74 -0.46 -9.05
C TYR A 104 -0.54 0.22 -8.39
N PRO A 105 -0.05 -0.26 -7.25
CA PRO A 105 1.27 0.10 -6.76
C PRO A 105 2.32 -0.13 -7.83
N GLN A 106 3.26 0.80 -8.01
CA GLN A 106 4.35 0.64 -8.98
C GLN A 106 5.13 -0.67 -8.77
N ALA A 107 5.32 -1.06 -7.49
CA ALA A 107 5.91 -2.33 -7.08
C ALA A 107 5.27 -3.53 -7.78
N LEU A 108 3.94 -3.59 -7.77
CA LEU A 108 3.15 -4.64 -8.38
C LEU A 108 3.07 -4.48 -9.90
N TYR A 109 2.83 -3.25 -10.40
CA TYR A 109 2.71 -2.97 -11.83
C TYR A 109 3.92 -3.48 -12.62
N LYS A 110 5.14 -3.28 -12.11
CA LYS A 110 6.40 -3.78 -12.69
C LYS A 110 6.52 -5.31 -12.75
N GLN A 111 5.70 -6.06 -12.00
CA GLN A 111 5.68 -7.53 -12.04
C GLN A 111 4.66 -8.07 -13.06
N MET A 112 3.79 -7.19 -13.57
CA MET A 112 2.73 -7.52 -14.52
C MET A 112 3.25 -7.44 -15.95
N ASN A 113 2.61 -8.17 -16.87
CA ASN A 113 2.92 -8.12 -18.29
C ASN A 113 1.91 -7.22 -19.01
N PHE A 114 1.78 -5.98 -18.53
CA PHE A 114 0.90 -4.99 -19.14
C PHE A 114 1.52 -4.43 -20.43
N PRO A 115 0.71 -3.95 -21.40
CA PRO A 115 1.21 -3.26 -22.59
C PRO A 115 2.13 -2.08 -22.20
N ILE A 116 3.11 -1.79 -23.07
CA ILE A 116 4.27 -0.93 -22.80
C ILE A 116 3.91 0.55 -22.59
N GLU A 117 2.70 0.98 -22.94
CA GLU A 117 2.25 2.37 -22.75
C GLU A 117 1.93 2.65 -21.27
N HIS A 118 2.97 2.93 -20.50
CA HIS A 118 2.85 3.45 -19.15
C HIS A 118 3.80 4.63 -18.94
N PRO A 119 3.48 5.55 -18.01
CA PRO A 119 4.40 6.62 -17.64
C PRO A 119 5.72 6.04 -17.08
N GLU A 120 6.81 6.78 -17.22
CA GLU A 120 8.12 6.41 -16.65
C GLU A 120 8.00 6.11 -15.16
N PHE A 121 8.66 5.05 -14.69
CA PHE A 121 8.63 4.65 -13.28
C PHE A 121 9.38 5.65 -12.40
N GLY A 122 8.86 5.90 -11.20
CA GLY A 122 9.59 6.64 -10.17
C GLY A 122 10.81 5.86 -9.67
N PRO A 123 11.77 6.51 -9.00
CA PRO A 123 13.03 5.90 -8.58
C PRO A 123 12.87 4.82 -7.51
N ASN A 124 11.87 4.96 -6.64
CA ASN A 124 11.54 4.01 -5.58
C ASN A 124 10.08 3.58 -5.74
N GLU A 125 9.80 2.32 -5.45
CA GLU A 125 8.46 1.74 -5.49
C GLU A 125 7.75 1.82 -4.14
N ILE A 126 8.51 1.79 -3.04
CA ILE A 126 7.99 1.80 -1.67
C ILE A 126 8.63 2.95 -0.89
N MET A 127 7.81 3.67 -0.14
CA MET A 127 8.25 4.61 0.90
C MET A 127 7.97 3.99 2.25
N ALA A 128 8.96 3.99 3.13
CA ALA A 128 8.82 3.41 4.46
C ALA A 128 9.47 4.29 5.53
N THR A 129 8.84 4.38 6.69
CA THR A 129 9.37 5.09 7.86
C THR A 129 9.14 4.24 9.09
N PHE A 130 10.14 4.15 9.97
CA PHE A 130 10.07 3.36 11.19
C PHE A 130 10.50 4.19 12.39
N ASN A 131 9.74 4.06 13.48
CA ASN A 131 9.88 4.89 14.66
C ASN A 131 11.03 4.38 15.54
N SER A 132 12.08 5.18 15.68
CA SER A 132 13.23 4.88 16.53
C SER A 132 12.96 5.09 18.02
N ASN A 133 11.91 5.82 18.39
CA ASN A 133 11.49 6.00 19.78
C ASN A 133 10.64 4.82 20.27
N THR A 134 11.08 3.59 19.97
CA THR A 134 10.32 2.38 20.30
C THR A 134 11.25 1.28 20.80
N SER A 135 10.73 0.40 21.66
CA SER A 135 11.46 -0.77 22.12
C SER A 135 11.27 -1.94 21.17
N TYR A 136 12.28 -2.20 20.34
CA TYR A 136 12.31 -3.37 19.47
C TYR A 136 13.14 -4.50 20.05
N TRP A 137 12.76 -5.72 19.69
CA TRP A 137 13.62 -6.89 19.76
C TRP A 137 14.17 -7.22 18.37
N PHE A 138 15.43 -7.65 18.32
CA PHE A 138 16.11 -8.05 17.09
C PHE A 138 16.50 -9.53 17.14
N GLU A 139 16.39 -10.21 16.00
CA GLU A 139 16.90 -11.58 15.88
C GLU A 139 18.39 -11.63 16.25
N GLY A 140 18.73 -12.54 17.17
CA GLY A 140 20.08 -12.68 17.71
C GLY A 140 20.38 -11.82 18.95
N ASP A 141 19.43 -11.02 19.44
CA ASP A 141 19.55 -10.40 20.76
C ASP A 141 19.70 -11.48 21.87
N PRO A 142 20.52 -11.22 22.91
CA PRO A 142 20.91 -12.24 23.88
C PRO A 142 19.78 -12.71 24.80
N LEU A 143 18.71 -11.90 24.90
CA LEU A 143 17.55 -12.18 25.71
C LEU A 143 16.32 -12.38 24.81
N PRO A 144 15.36 -13.22 25.23
CA PRO A 144 14.10 -13.35 24.50
C PRO A 144 13.34 -12.02 24.48
N MET A 145 12.47 -11.86 23.47
CA MET A 145 11.60 -10.69 23.34
C MET A 145 10.73 -10.53 24.60
N LEU A 146 10.75 -9.32 25.17
CA LEU A 146 9.89 -8.95 26.29
C LEU A 146 8.47 -8.63 25.81
N GLU A 147 7.49 -8.73 26.71
CA GLU A 147 6.07 -8.50 26.41
C GLU A 147 5.76 -7.13 25.78
N LYS A 148 6.56 -6.11 26.11
CA LYS A 148 6.39 -4.74 25.60
C LYS A 148 7.24 -4.44 24.36
N GLN A 149 8.01 -5.40 23.87
CA GLN A 149 8.81 -5.24 22.66
C GLN A 149 8.06 -5.74 21.44
N SER A 150 8.34 -5.11 20.30
CA SER A 150 7.94 -5.62 18.99
C SER A 150 9.14 -6.21 18.26
N ASP A 151 8.93 -7.31 17.54
CA ASP A 151 9.94 -7.86 16.65
C ASP A 151 10.13 -6.93 15.43
N MET A 152 11.33 -6.37 15.27
CA MET A 152 11.61 -5.41 14.19
C MET A 152 11.48 -6.05 12.80
N LEU A 153 11.85 -7.32 12.64
CA LEU A 153 11.73 -8.02 11.36
C LEU A 153 10.27 -8.22 10.98
N TYR A 154 9.43 -8.59 11.96
CA TYR A 154 7.98 -8.67 11.74
C TYR A 154 7.41 -7.32 11.29
N VAL A 155 7.75 -6.24 11.99
CA VAL A 155 7.26 -4.88 11.68
C VAL A 155 7.73 -4.46 10.27
N VAL A 156 9.00 -4.64 9.94
CA VAL A 156 9.53 -4.30 8.61
C VAL A 156 8.84 -5.09 7.51
N ILE A 157 8.66 -6.40 7.68
CA ILE A 157 7.94 -7.23 6.68
C ILE A 157 6.49 -6.75 6.56
N HIS A 158 5.78 -6.55 7.68
CA HIS A 158 4.40 -6.09 7.69
C HIS A 158 4.20 -4.82 6.86
N GLU A 159 5.00 -3.79 7.16
CA GLU A 159 4.95 -2.52 6.44
C GLU A 159 5.34 -2.68 4.96
N MET A 160 6.39 -3.46 4.66
CA MET A 160 6.76 -3.70 3.27
C MET A 160 5.66 -4.40 2.47
N ILE A 161 4.88 -5.29 3.07
CA ILE A 161 3.72 -5.92 2.41
C ILE A 161 2.63 -4.88 2.08
N HIS A 162 2.40 -3.88 2.94
CA HIS A 162 1.57 -2.73 2.59
C HIS A 162 2.16 -1.96 1.40
N GLY A 163 3.47 -1.71 1.41
CA GLY A 163 4.19 -1.07 0.31
C GLY A 163 4.07 -1.81 -1.04
N LEU A 164 4.01 -3.14 -1.02
CA LEU A 164 3.80 -3.98 -2.20
C LEU A 164 2.37 -3.88 -2.76
N GLY A 165 1.41 -3.38 -1.97
CA GLY A 165 0.03 -3.22 -2.41
C GLY A 165 -1.02 -3.96 -1.62
N PHE A 166 -0.66 -4.61 -0.52
CA PHE A 166 -1.65 -5.26 0.33
C PHE A 166 -2.30 -4.21 1.24
N THR A 167 -3.18 -3.40 0.65
CA THR A 167 -3.89 -2.31 1.30
C THR A 167 -5.28 -2.18 0.66
N THR A 168 -6.11 -1.25 1.10
CA THR A 168 -7.44 -1.01 0.54
C THR A 168 -7.63 0.48 0.25
N SER A 169 -8.44 0.81 -0.75
CA SER A 169 -8.88 2.20 -0.95
C SER A 169 -10.04 2.60 -0.04
N TRP A 170 -10.60 1.69 0.75
CA TRP A 170 -11.82 1.97 1.50
C TRP A 170 -11.51 2.68 2.81
N ASP A 171 -12.05 3.89 2.98
CA ASP A 171 -11.88 4.70 4.20
C ASP A 171 -13.09 5.63 4.42
N ASP A 172 -13.20 6.20 5.62
CA ASP A 172 -14.16 7.26 5.96
C ASP A 172 -13.58 8.63 5.57
N TYR A 173 -13.32 8.82 4.28
CA TYR A 173 -12.68 10.03 3.73
C TYR A 173 -13.38 11.34 4.10
N PHE A 174 -14.68 11.28 4.39
CA PHE A 174 -15.49 12.43 4.75
C PHE A 174 -15.67 12.61 6.26
N GLY A 175 -15.23 11.65 7.09
CA GLY A 175 -15.43 11.68 8.55
C GLY A 175 -16.90 11.61 8.97
N ILE A 176 -17.76 11.00 8.15
CA ILE A 176 -19.23 10.94 8.35
C ILE A 176 -19.71 9.52 8.64
N LYS A 177 -18.81 8.62 9.02
CA LYS A 177 -19.08 7.20 9.29
C LYS A 177 -19.66 6.49 8.08
N ALA A 178 -19.04 6.70 6.93
CA ALA A 178 -19.39 6.05 5.68
C ALA A 178 -18.13 5.68 4.91
N LEU A 179 -17.95 4.39 4.58
CA LEU A 179 -16.78 3.95 3.83
C LEU A 179 -17.04 4.09 2.33
N THR A 180 -16.12 4.75 1.64
CA THR A 180 -16.06 4.81 0.18
C THR A 180 -14.67 4.40 -0.28
N PRO A 181 -14.51 3.94 -1.54
CA PRO A 181 -13.20 3.90 -2.17
C PRO A 181 -12.56 5.29 -2.25
N ALA A 182 -11.30 5.35 -2.67
CA ALA A 182 -10.51 6.57 -2.71
C ALA A 182 -11.13 7.61 -3.64
N ILE A 183 -11.24 8.85 -3.18
CA ILE A 183 -11.75 9.96 -4.00
C ILE A 183 -10.65 10.38 -4.98
N GLY A 184 -10.99 10.51 -6.25
CA GLY A 184 -10.06 11.07 -7.22
C GLY A 184 -10.74 11.56 -8.48
N GLY A 185 -9.93 11.87 -9.47
CA GLY A 185 -10.45 12.10 -10.82
C GLY A 185 -9.42 11.92 -11.92
N THR A 186 -9.90 12.07 -13.14
CA THR A 186 -9.10 11.93 -14.36
C THR A 186 -8.91 13.29 -15.01
N THR A 187 -7.65 13.65 -15.29
CA THR A 187 -7.34 14.74 -16.22
C THR A 187 -7.37 14.22 -17.66
N LYS A 188 -7.53 15.14 -18.62
CA LYS A 188 -7.38 14.80 -20.04
C LYS A 188 -5.91 14.40 -20.28
N PRO A 189 -5.61 13.36 -21.08
CA PRO A 189 -4.24 13.09 -21.52
C PRO A 189 -3.70 14.34 -22.21
N PRO A 190 -2.45 14.77 -21.93
CA PRO A 190 -1.85 15.90 -22.62
C PRO A 190 -1.77 15.58 -24.12
N THR A 191 -2.23 16.50 -24.96
CA THR A 191 -2.06 16.38 -26.41
C THR A 191 -0.58 16.61 -26.74
N PRO A 192 0.06 15.83 -27.64
CA PRO A 192 1.45 16.09 -28.02
C PRO A 192 1.65 17.53 -28.49
N GLY A 193 2.47 18.30 -27.77
CA GLY A 193 2.76 19.71 -28.07
C GLY A 193 1.99 20.74 -27.24
N GLU A 194 1.06 20.33 -26.37
CA GLU A 194 0.46 21.22 -25.36
C GLU A 194 1.40 21.41 -24.16
N ILE A 195 1.69 22.67 -23.82
CA ILE A 195 2.33 23.03 -22.54
C ILE A 195 1.20 23.03 -21.51
N THR A 196 1.14 22.00 -20.66
CA THR A 196 0.14 21.91 -19.60
C THR A 196 0.43 22.96 -18.53
N SER A 197 -0.41 24.00 -18.46
CA SER A 197 -0.51 24.82 -17.26
C SER A 197 -1.16 23.99 -16.15
N GLN A 198 -0.71 24.12 -14.90
CA GLN A 198 -1.14 23.36 -13.71
C GLN A 198 -2.64 23.43 -13.35
N SER A 199 -3.49 23.99 -14.21
CA SER A 199 -4.94 24.10 -14.07
C SER A 199 -5.67 23.19 -15.08
N ASP A 200 -5.26 21.92 -15.18
CA ASP A 200 -6.04 20.97 -15.98
C ASP A 200 -7.34 20.67 -15.23
N GLU A 201 -8.43 21.29 -15.70
CA GLU A 201 -9.79 21.01 -15.23
C GLU A 201 -10.04 19.51 -15.30
N LEU A 202 -10.42 18.94 -14.17
CA LEU A 202 -10.67 17.51 -14.06
C LEU A 202 -11.88 17.13 -14.91
N GLN A 203 -11.70 16.20 -15.86
CA GLN A 203 -12.79 15.82 -16.77
C GLN A 203 -13.87 14.99 -16.08
N SER A 204 -13.50 14.19 -15.07
CA SER A 204 -14.45 13.40 -14.30
C SER A 204 -13.91 13.08 -12.91
N SER A 205 -14.78 13.03 -11.92
CA SER A 205 -14.47 12.60 -10.56
C SER A 205 -15.24 11.34 -10.23
N GLN A 206 -14.60 10.41 -9.54
CA GLN A 206 -15.21 9.15 -9.12
C GLN A 206 -14.46 8.58 -7.92
N PHE A 207 -15.03 7.53 -7.32
CA PHE A 207 -14.36 6.71 -6.33
C PHE A 207 -13.55 5.62 -7.02
N PHE A 208 -12.25 5.59 -6.76
CA PHE A 208 -11.31 4.65 -7.36
C PHE A 208 -10.91 3.54 -6.39
N GLU A 209 -10.87 2.33 -6.92
CA GLU A 209 -10.36 1.17 -6.20
C GLU A 209 -8.84 1.01 -6.40
N LEU A 210 -8.18 0.47 -5.37
CA LEU A 210 -6.90 -0.19 -5.54
C LEU A 210 -7.12 -1.58 -6.14
N ILE A 211 -6.12 -2.13 -6.84
CA ILE A 211 -6.25 -3.49 -7.39
C ILE A 211 -6.53 -4.55 -6.33
N SER A 212 -6.03 -4.38 -5.11
CA SER A 212 -6.31 -5.25 -3.97
C SER A 212 -7.80 -5.33 -3.62
N ASP A 213 -8.56 -4.24 -3.81
CA ASP A 213 -10.00 -4.19 -3.50
C ASP A 213 -10.82 -5.16 -4.37
N LYS A 214 -10.31 -5.50 -5.55
CA LYS A 214 -10.89 -6.52 -6.45
C LYS A 214 -11.09 -7.86 -5.76
N PHE A 215 -10.27 -8.17 -4.76
CA PHE A 215 -10.26 -9.45 -4.05
C PHE A 215 -11.00 -9.40 -2.70
N LEU A 216 -11.53 -8.23 -2.30
CA LEU A 216 -12.27 -8.09 -1.06
C LEU A 216 -13.69 -8.63 -1.19
N VAL A 217 -14.13 -9.37 -0.17
CA VAL A 217 -15.47 -9.95 -0.09
C VAL A 217 -16.11 -9.64 1.27
N LEU A 218 -17.42 -9.40 1.27
CA LEU A 218 -18.20 -9.28 2.50
C LEU A 218 -18.58 -10.66 3.05
N LEU A 219 -18.19 -10.94 4.28
CA LEU A 219 -18.64 -12.12 5.00
C LEU A 219 -19.98 -11.86 5.71
N PRO A 220 -20.85 -12.89 5.84
CA PRO A 220 -20.72 -14.24 5.29
C PRO A 220 -21.18 -14.36 3.83
N SER A 221 -21.69 -13.28 3.22
CA SER A 221 -22.34 -13.32 1.90
C SER A 221 -21.46 -13.76 0.73
N GLY A 222 -20.14 -13.58 0.84
CA GLY A 222 -19.19 -13.75 -0.26
C GLY A 222 -19.31 -12.67 -1.35
N LYS A 223 -20.14 -11.65 -1.17
CA LYS A 223 -20.32 -10.58 -2.15
C LYS A 223 -19.02 -9.79 -2.33
N LEU A 224 -18.59 -9.62 -3.58
CA LEU A 224 -17.42 -8.80 -3.91
C LEU A 224 -17.67 -7.34 -3.54
N VAL A 225 -16.73 -6.75 -2.81
CA VAL A 225 -16.77 -5.35 -2.39
C VAL A 225 -16.74 -4.42 -3.61
N SER A 226 -16.11 -4.82 -4.72
CA SER A 226 -16.15 -4.04 -5.98
C SER A 226 -17.55 -3.81 -6.52
N SER A 227 -18.49 -4.75 -6.35
CA SER A 227 -19.88 -4.55 -6.77
C SER A 227 -20.59 -3.47 -5.94
N ILE A 228 -20.11 -3.20 -4.72
CA ILE A 228 -20.62 -2.16 -3.84
C ILE A 228 -20.00 -0.82 -4.22
N ALA A 229 -18.70 -0.80 -4.56
CA ALA A 229 -18.06 0.38 -5.15
C ALA A 229 -18.78 0.84 -6.43
N ASP A 230 -19.23 -0.09 -7.28
CA ASP A 230 -19.97 0.25 -8.50
C ASP A 230 -21.32 0.94 -8.19
N GLU A 231 -22.02 0.50 -7.14
CA GLU A 231 -23.26 1.16 -6.67
C GLU A 231 -22.98 2.55 -6.10
N ILE A 232 -21.91 2.70 -5.30
CA ILE A 232 -21.49 3.99 -4.75
C ILE A 232 -21.08 4.97 -5.87
N ASN A 233 -20.39 4.48 -6.91
CA ASN A 233 -19.97 5.29 -8.07
C ASN A 233 -21.12 5.78 -8.97
N LYS A 234 -22.37 5.37 -8.71
CA LYS A 234 -23.53 6.02 -9.33
C LYS A 234 -23.74 7.44 -8.81
N PHE A 235 -23.19 7.78 -7.64
CA PHE A 235 -23.10 9.15 -7.18
C PHE A 235 -22.09 9.93 -8.03
N GLN A 236 -22.56 10.97 -8.70
CA GLN A 236 -21.74 11.82 -9.55
C GLN A 236 -21.36 13.08 -8.79
N PHE A 237 -20.08 13.43 -8.81
CA PHE A 237 -19.56 14.65 -8.20
C PHE A 237 -18.43 15.23 -9.05
N LYS A 238 -18.04 16.47 -8.74
CA LYS A 238 -16.87 17.12 -9.33
C LYS A 238 -15.95 17.59 -8.21
N ILE A 239 -14.68 17.20 -8.26
CA ILE A 239 -13.63 17.86 -7.49
C ILE A 239 -12.98 18.92 -8.39
N GLU A 240 -12.95 20.16 -7.93
CA GLU A 240 -12.14 21.21 -8.57
C GLU A 240 -10.66 21.00 -8.26
N THR A 241 -10.35 20.57 -7.03
CA THR A 241 -9.02 20.18 -6.58
C THR A 241 -9.12 19.01 -5.59
N LEU A 242 -8.07 18.18 -5.51
CA LEU A 242 -7.99 17.08 -4.54
C LEU A 242 -7.95 17.55 -3.08
N SER A 243 -7.72 18.85 -2.83
CA SER A 243 -7.61 19.44 -1.50
C SER A 243 -8.92 20.00 -0.95
N SER A 244 -10.01 19.99 -1.72
CA SER A 244 -11.32 20.48 -1.30
C SER A 244 -12.38 19.40 -1.52
N THR A 245 -12.55 18.53 -0.53
CA THR A 245 -13.71 17.62 -0.43
C THR A 245 -14.90 18.28 0.30
N ASP A 246 -14.68 19.48 0.83
CA ASP A 246 -15.69 20.31 1.49
C ASP A 246 -16.81 20.65 0.49
N GLY A 247 -18.01 20.14 0.75
CA GLY A 247 -19.17 20.20 -0.14
C GLY A 247 -19.64 18.83 -0.63
N ILE A 248 -18.71 17.97 -1.04
CA ILE A 248 -19.02 16.61 -1.52
C ILE A 248 -19.62 15.76 -0.41
N ALA A 249 -19.11 15.87 0.81
CA ALA A 249 -19.66 15.15 1.96
C ALA A 249 -21.15 15.47 2.20
N SER A 250 -21.52 16.75 2.05
CA SER A 250 -22.90 17.23 2.21
C SER A 250 -23.81 16.64 1.13
N GLU A 251 -23.41 16.75 -0.14
CA GLU A 251 -24.17 16.20 -1.26
C GLU A 251 -24.27 14.68 -1.21
N PHE A 252 -23.16 14.01 -0.86
CA PHE A 252 -23.12 12.57 -0.71
C PHE A 252 -24.07 12.12 0.39
N SER A 253 -24.10 12.80 1.55
CA SER A 253 -24.92 12.41 2.71
C SER A 253 -26.43 12.38 2.45
N VAL A 254 -26.91 13.15 1.47
CA VAL A 254 -28.32 13.17 1.04
C VAL A 254 -28.58 12.31 -0.20
N SER A 255 -27.54 11.71 -0.78
CA SER A 255 -27.64 10.85 -1.96
C SER A 255 -28.24 9.46 -1.63
N PRO A 256 -28.82 8.77 -2.62
CA PRO A 256 -29.24 7.38 -2.47
C PRO A 256 -28.09 6.40 -2.17
N GLN A 257 -26.84 6.79 -2.43
CA GLN A 257 -25.64 5.95 -2.23
C GLN A 257 -25.12 5.98 -0.79
N PHE A 258 -25.40 7.05 -0.03
CA PHE A 258 -24.91 7.17 1.34
C PHE A 258 -25.33 6.03 2.28
N PRO A 259 -26.59 5.54 2.27
CA PRO A 259 -26.96 4.37 3.06
C PRO A 259 -26.12 3.12 2.75
N ILE A 260 -25.64 2.95 1.52
CA ILE A 260 -24.78 1.84 1.10
C ILE A 260 -23.41 1.97 1.75
N ALA A 261 -22.79 3.14 1.66
CA ALA A 261 -21.49 3.44 2.26
C ALA A 261 -21.53 3.39 3.80
N LYS A 262 -22.64 3.84 4.40
CA LYS A 262 -22.87 3.73 5.85
C LYS A 262 -23.04 2.29 6.30
N ASN A 263 -23.70 1.45 5.50
CA ASN A 263 -23.77 0.02 5.79
C ASN A 263 -22.39 -0.63 5.74
N MET A 264 -21.56 -0.28 4.75
CA MET A 264 -20.16 -0.73 4.68
C MET A 264 -19.37 -0.37 5.94
N TYR A 265 -19.48 0.88 6.41
CA TYR A 265 -18.85 1.33 7.66
C TYR A 265 -19.29 0.48 8.86
N ASN A 266 -20.60 0.29 9.02
CA ASN A 266 -21.13 -0.50 10.14
C ASN A 266 -20.64 -1.95 10.09
N THR A 267 -20.63 -2.57 8.90
CA THR A 267 -20.14 -3.95 8.73
C THR A 267 -18.65 -4.08 9.06
N ALA A 268 -17.83 -3.11 8.65
CA ALA A 268 -16.39 -3.12 8.93
C ALA A 268 -16.06 -2.95 10.42
N MET A 269 -16.90 -2.25 11.19
CA MET A 269 -16.68 -2.00 12.62
C MET A 269 -17.19 -3.12 13.53
N THR A 270 -18.07 -4.01 13.03
CA THR A 270 -18.66 -5.11 13.82
C THR A 270 -17.87 -6.42 13.77
N HIS A 271 -16.77 -6.45 13.04
CA HIS A 271 -15.86 -7.61 12.90
C HIS A 271 -14.47 -7.26 13.41
#